data_AF-A0A838CID2-F1
#
_entry.id   AF-A0A838CID2-F1
#
_cell.length_a   1.000
_cell.length_b   1.000
_cell.length_c   1.000
_cell.angle_alpha   90.00
_cell.angle_beta   90.00
_cell.angle_gamma   90.00
#
_symmetry.space_group_name_H-M   'P 1'
#
loop_
_entity.id
_entity.type
_entity.pdbx_description
1 polymer ?
#
loop_
_entity_poly.entity_id
_entity_poly.type
_entity_poly.pdbx_seq_one_letter_code
_entity_poly.pdbx_strand_id
1 'polypeptide(L)'
;MDVVGPHANGEIMALAKQASADWVFGDPSREQWHEMRKKQSEELKNEARRLCGLDAQGETPASCDVGYGDTDLPATGNADALLEHTVTAADKVPRESVDLIVAQAIDALALSPVDLESVSGAVTNPADIEAARDMLARENAAYYGLGVALAYAGPELRTRIGAVREASQERSAALARLVGPADGAADEALVPAAGYDFAEGYTEPANAEEAAQLVKTMLSDLIKQWRYTAAHAESTTWRENAIRLAAHAQRT
;
A
#
# COMPACT_ATOMS: atom_id res chain seq x y z
N MET A 1 -7.91 1.86 41.17
CA MET A 1 -7.82 3.30 40.85
C MET A 1 -7.88 3.39 39.35
N ASP A 2 -8.97 3.93 38.80
CA ASP A 2 -9.03 4.19 37.36
C ASP A 2 -7.97 5.23 37.01
N VAL A 3 -7.03 4.85 36.17
CA VAL A 3 -5.98 5.75 35.69
C VAL A 3 -6.59 6.60 34.58
N VAL A 4 -7.18 7.71 35.00
CA VAL A 4 -7.72 8.77 34.13
C VAL A 4 -6.54 9.56 33.56
N GLY A 5 -5.93 9.07 32.49
CA GLY A 5 -4.83 9.71 31.76
C GLY A 5 -4.82 9.29 30.29
N PRO A 6 -4.03 9.95 29.42
CA PRO A 6 -3.88 9.54 28.03
C PRO A 6 -3.33 8.11 27.97
N HIS A 7 -3.90 7.28 27.09
CA HIS A 7 -3.45 5.91 26.86
C HIS A 7 -3.15 5.72 25.37
N ALA A 8 -2.12 4.93 25.07
CA ALA A 8 -1.79 4.60 23.69
C ALA A 8 -2.95 3.83 23.03
N ASN A 9 -3.20 4.09 21.76
CA ASN A 9 -4.21 3.33 21.02
C ASN A 9 -3.85 1.84 21.03
N GLY A 10 -4.77 1.01 21.51
CA GLY A 10 -4.52 -0.41 21.75
C GLY A 10 -4.16 -1.19 20.48
N GLU A 11 -4.69 -0.80 19.33
CA GLU A 11 -4.45 -1.47 18.04
C GLU A 11 -3.07 -1.10 17.48
N ILE A 12 -2.68 0.18 17.53
CA ILE A 12 -1.30 0.62 17.21
C ILE A 12 -0.29 -0.11 18.10
N MET A 13 -0.62 -0.25 19.38
CA MET A 13 0.22 -0.97 20.33
C MET A 13 0.32 -2.47 20.05
N ALA A 14 -0.79 -3.12 19.67
CA ALA A 14 -0.78 -4.52 19.29
C ALA A 14 0.08 -4.75 18.03
N LEU A 15 -0.05 -3.88 17.02
CA LEU A 15 0.77 -3.93 15.82
C LEU A 15 2.26 -3.72 16.14
N ALA A 16 2.59 -2.76 17.02
CA ALA A 16 3.97 -2.48 17.43
C ALA A 16 4.61 -3.66 18.19
N LYS A 17 3.82 -4.32 19.05
CA LYS A 17 4.23 -5.53 19.77
C LYS A 17 4.50 -6.66 18.80
N GLN A 18 3.58 -6.92 17.86
CA GLN A 18 3.77 -7.96 16.86
C GLN A 18 4.99 -7.68 15.97
N ALA A 19 5.18 -6.44 15.54
CA ALA A 19 6.36 -6.05 14.76
C ALA A 19 7.66 -6.27 15.54
N SER A 20 7.66 -5.96 16.83
CA SER A 20 8.80 -6.22 17.72
C SER A 20 9.08 -7.72 17.84
N ALA A 21 8.05 -8.54 18.07
CA ALA A 21 8.18 -9.99 18.14
C ALA A 21 8.69 -10.60 16.82
N ASP A 22 8.19 -10.13 15.68
CA ASP A 22 8.57 -10.62 14.36
C ASP A 22 10.04 -10.38 14.04
N TRP A 23 10.65 -9.28 14.51
CA TRP A 23 12.08 -9.04 14.27
C TRP A 23 12.99 -9.62 15.36
N VAL A 24 12.54 -9.74 16.61
CA VAL A 24 13.34 -10.32 17.70
C VAL A 24 13.37 -11.85 17.63
N PHE A 25 12.21 -12.47 17.42
CA PHE A 25 12.02 -13.92 17.51
C PHE A 25 11.72 -14.58 16.15
N GLY A 26 11.67 -13.81 15.07
CA GLY A 26 11.46 -14.33 13.72
C GLY A 26 12.59 -15.22 13.20
N ASP A 27 12.34 -15.84 12.05
CA ASP A 27 13.33 -16.66 11.35
C ASP A 27 14.49 -15.81 10.81
N PRO A 28 15.71 -15.95 11.36
CA PRO A 28 16.86 -15.12 11.00
C PRO A 28 17.30 -15.29 9.55
N SER A 29 16.84 -16.33 8.84
CA SER A 29 17.10 -16.48 7.40
C SER A 29 16.33 -15.46 6.54
N ARG A 30 15.31 -14.80 7.10
CA ARG A 30 14.48 -13.80 6.42
C ARG A 30 14.92 -12.38 6.77
N GLU A 31 16.18 -12.04 6.49
CA GLU A 31 16.78 -10.75 6.85
C GLU A 31 15.94 -9.53 6.44
N GLN A 32 15.39 -9.52 5.21
CA GLN A 32 14.54 -8.42 4.73
C GLN A 32 13.27 -8.25 5.56
N TRP A 33 12.66 -9.36 6.00
CA TRP A 33 11.49 -9.33 6.88
C TRP A 33 11.86 -8.77 8.25
N HIS A 34 12.99 -9.20 8.83
CA HIS A 34 13.47 -8.71 10.12
C HIS A 34 13.73 -7.20 10.11
N GLU A 35 14.51 -6.70 9.15
CA GLU A 35 14.84 -5.28 9.08
C GLU A 35 13.61 -4.41 8.83
N MET A 36 12.69 -4.89 7.97
CA MET A 36 11.40 -4.23 7.76
C MET A 36 10.58 -4.18 9.06
N ARG A 37 10.37 -5.31 9.75
CA ARG A 37 9.56 -5.36 10.98
C ARG A 37 10.19 -4.58 12.13
N LYS A 38 11.52 -4.52 12.20
CA LYS A 38 12.25 -3.65 13.13
C LYS A 38 11.89 -2.18 12.89
N LYS A 39 12.04 -1.70 11.65
CA LYS A 39 11.67 -0.32 11.27
C LYS A 39 10.20 -0.03 11.58
N GLN A 40 9.31 -0.93 11.17
CA GLN A 40 7.87 -0.81 11.38
C GLN A 40 7.50 -0.75 12.87
N SER A 41 8.20 -1.51 13.72
CA SER A 41 8.01 -1.44 15.17
C SER A 41 8.35 -0.07 15.74
N GLU A 42 9.41 0.57 15.27
CA GLU A 42 9.80 1.91 15.72
C GLU A 42 8.84 3.00 15.21
N GLU A 43 8.35 2.88 13.99
CA GLU A 43 7.34 3.80 13.45
C GLU A 43 6.04 3.74 14.26
N LEU A 44 5.55 2.53 14.58
CA LEU A 44 4.33 2.37 15.38
C LEU A 44 4.52 2.82 16.83
N LYS A 45 5.72 2.66 17.40
CA LYS A 45 6.07 3.22 18.71
C LYS A 45 6.00 4.74 18.71
N ASN A 46 6.59 5.36 17.68
CA ASN A 46 6.56 6.81 17.53
C ASN A 46 5.12 7.30 17.30
N GLU A 47 4.31 6.57 16.55
CA GLU A 47 2.90 6.88 16.35
C GLU A 47 2.08 6.76 17.64
N ALA A 48 2.29 5.70 18.42
CA ALA A 48 1.66 5.55 19.73
C ALA A 48 2.00 6.73 20.66
N ARG A 49 3.27 7.16 20.70
CA ARG A 49 3.71 8.34 21.45
C ARG A 49 3.08 9.64 20.94
N ARG A 50 3.01 9.82 19.61
CA ARG A 50 2.37 10.98 18.98
C ARG A 50 0.89 11.09 19.38
N LEU A 51 0.17 9.97 19.35
CA LEU A 51 -1.24 9.90 19.72
C LEU A 51 -1.49 10.18 21.20
N CYS A 52 -0.55 9.78 22.07
CA CYS A 52 -0.62 10.10 23.50
C CYS A 52 -0.37 11.56 23.82
N GLY A 53 0.31 12.29 22.92
CA GLY A 53 0.73 13.65 23.16
C GLY A 53 1.81 13.78 24.22
N LEU A 54 2.03 15.01 24.66
CA LEU A 54 2.98 15.36 25.71
C LEU A 54 2.22 15.87 26.95
N ASP A 55 2.77 15.61 28.12
CA ASP A 55 2.26 16.15 29.37
C ASP A 55 2.61 17.65 29.54
N ALA A 56 2.25 18.21 30.70
CA ALA A 56 2.51 19.63 31.00
C ALA A 56 4.00 19.98 31.10
N GLN A 57 4.88 18.99 31.18
CA GLN A 57 6.34 19.14 31.23
C GLN A 57 6.97 18.96 29.84
N GLY A 58 6.18 18.59 28.82
CA GLY A 58 6.66 18.31 27.47
C GLY A 58 7.17 16.88 27.29
N GLU A 59 6.87 15.97 28.21
CA GLU A 59 7.32 14.57 28.19
C GLU A 59 6.18 13.63 27.80
N THR A 60 6.49 12.43 27.28
CA THR A 60 5.46 11.42 27.02
C THR A 60 4.87 10.93 28.35
N PRO A 61 3.53 10.90 28.52
CA PRO A 61 2.92 10.38 29.74
C PRO A 61 3.37 8.95 30.06
N ALA A 62 3.65 8.65 31.33
CA ALA A 62 4.10 7.32 31.75
C ALA A 62 3.07 6.19 31.44
N SER A 63 1.78 6.52 31.38
CA SER A 63 0.73 5.59 30.92
C SER A 63 0.86 5.20 29.44
N CYS A 64 1.66 5.95 28.68
CA CYS A 64 2.00 5.73 27.28
C CYS A 64 3.47 5.35 27.07
N ASP A 65 4.28 5.32 28.12
CA ASP A 65 5.67 4.84 28.05
C ASP A 65 5.69 3.33 28.19
N VAL A 66 5.29 2.67 27.12
CA VAL A 66 5.25 1.22 27.01
C VAL A 66 6.61 0.72 26.54
N GLY A 67 7.49 0.45 27.49
CA GLY A 67 8.61 -0.45 27.28
C GLY A 67 8.08 -1.83 26.90
N TYR A 68 8.49 -2.36 25.75
CA TYR A 68 8.09 -3.69 25.27
C TYR A 68 8.91 -4.75 25.99
N GLY A 69 8.81 -4.79 27.33
CA GLY A 69 9.54 -5.72 28.18
C GLY A 69 8.79 -7.03 28.46
N ASP A 70 7.45 -7.04 28.31
CA ASP A 70 6.62 -8.05 28.99
C ASP A 70 5.60 -8.79 28.09
N THR A 71 5.80 -8.88 26.77
CA THR A 71 4.94 -9.76 25.96
C THR A 71 5.73 -10.54 24.90
N ASP A 72 6.07 -11.78 25.25
CA ASP A 72 6.45 -12.86 24.33
C ASP A 72 5.25 -13.19 23.42
N LEU A 73 4.94 -12.33 22.45
CA LEU A 73 4.11 -12.75 21.32
C LEU A 73 4.96 -13.66 20.44
N PRO A 74 4.39 -14.76 19.90
CA PRO A 74 5.10 -15.54 18.90
C PRO A 74 5.34 -14.67 17.66
N ALA A 75 6.52 -14.78 17.06
CA ALA A 75 6.73 -14.27 15.71
C ALA A 75 5.77 -15.01 14.77
N THR A 76 4.98 -14.27 13.99
CA THR A 76 4.09 -14.87 12.99
C THR A 76 4.78 -14.95 11.64
N GLY A 77 5.63 -13.96 11.32
CA GLY A 77 6.39 -13.91 10.07
C GLY A 77 5.53 -13.90 8.80
N ASN A 78 4.22 -13.67 8.91
CA ASN A 78 3.26 -13.92 7.85
C ASN A 78 2.66 -12.59 7.35
N ALA A 79 2.90 -12.27 6.08
CA ALA A 79 2.41 -11.05 5.45
C ALA A 79 0.87 -11.02 5.32
N ASP A 80 0.23 -12.17 5.02
CA ASP A 80 -1.23 -12.26 4.94
C ASP A 80 -1.88 -12.09 6.32
N ALA A 81 -1.25 -12.62 7.38
CA ALA A 81 -1.72 -12.39 8.75
C ALA A 81 -1.59 -10.91 9.15
N LEU A 82 -0.51 -10.24 8.74
CA LEU A 82 -0.36 -8.79 8.94
C LEU A 82 -1.42 -7.99 8.16
N LEU A 83 -1.73 -8.40 6.93
CA LEU A 83 -2.80 -7.81 6.13
C LEU A 83 -4.16 -7.93 6.85
N GLU A 84 -4.53 -9.13 7.29
CA GLU A 84 -5.78 -9.38 8.02
C GLU A 84 -5.89 -8.52 9.29
N HIS A 85 -4.80 -8.45 10.07
CA HIS A 85 -4.72 -7.60 11.26
C HIS A 85 -4.85 -6.12 10.91
N THR A 86 -4.19 -5.66 9.84
CA THR A 86 -4.23 -4.26 9.39
C THR A 86 -5.64 -3.85 8.96
N VAL A 87 -6.29 -4.70 8.16
CA VAL A 87 -7.66 -4.47 7.69
C VAL A 87 -8.64 -4.40 8.86
N THR A 88 -8.48 -5.27 9.86
CA THR A 88 -9.28 -5.28 11.10
C THR A 88 -9.01 -4.07 12.01
N ALA A 89 -7.75 -3.62 12.06
CA ALA A 89 -7.33 -2.49 12.90
C ALA A 89 -7.71 -1.14 12.30
N ALA A 90 -7.80 -1.03 10.98
CA ALA A 90 -7.97 0.24 10.27
C ALA A 90 -9.22 1.03 10.66
N ASP A 91 -10.31 0.37 11.08
CA ASP A 91 -11.53 1.06 11.54
C ASP A 91 -11.48 1.44 13.04
N LYS A 92 -10.42 1.03 13.75
CA LYS A 92 -10.24 1.19 15.20
C LYS A 92 -9.06 2.10 15.58
N VAL A 93 -8.14 2.34 14.64
CA VAL A 93 -7.09 3.33 14.79
C VAL A 93 -7.62 4.71 14.43
N PRO A 94 -6.99 5.80 14.93
CA PRO A 94 -7.29 7.14 14.44
C PRO A 94 -7.06 7.25 12.93
N ARG A 95 -7.88 8.05 12.24
CA ARG A 95 -7.85 8.15 10.77
C ARG A 95 -6.47 8.55 10.25
N GLU A 96 -5.79 9.43 10.97
CA GLU A 96 -4.45 9.90 10.64
C GLU A 96 -3.36 8.81 10.77
N SER A 97 -3.68 7.68 11.43
CA SER A 97 -2.77 6.53 11.59
C SER A 97 -3.02 5.41 10.56
N VAL A 98 -4.13 5.48 9.81
CA VAL A 98 -4.50 4.42 8.84
C VAL A 98 -3.44 4.29 7.74
N ASP A 99 -2.95 5.41 7.21
CA ASP A 99 -1.90 5.43 6.18
C ASP A 99 -0.64 4.67 6.63
N LEU A 100 -0.22 4.87 7.88
CA LEU A 100 0.93 4.17 8.43
C LEU A 100 0.72 2.65 8.44
N ILE A 101 -0.37 2.17 9.04
CA ILE A 101 -0.57 0.71 9.18
C ILE A 101 -0.80 0.04 7.82
N VAL A 102 -1.46 0.73 6.90
CA VAL A 102 -1.69 0.26 5.52
C VAL A 102 -0.37 0.18 4.76
N ALA A 103 0.48 1.20 4.85
CA ALA A 103 1.81 1.18 4.24
C ALA A 103 2.65 -0.01 4.73
N GLN A 104 2.54 -0.36 6.02
CA GLN A 104 3.27 -1.49 6.57
C GLN A 104 2.82 -2.86 6.03
N ALA A 105 1.51 -3.04 5.83
CA ALA A 105 0.98 -4.25 5.19
C ALA A 105 1.41 -4.35 3.72
N ILE A 106 1.40 -3.23 2.99
CA ILE A 106 1.86 -3.15 1.59
C ILE A 106 3.33 -3.55 1.50
N ASP A 107 4.19 -2.97 2.34
CA ASP A 107 5.62 -3.28 2.37
C ASP A 107 5.87 -4.77 2.66
N ALA A 108 5.11 -5.35 3.60
CA ALA A 108 5.24 -6.75 3.97
C ALA A 108 4.84 -7.72 2.86
N LEU A 109 3.76 -7.43 2.15
CA LEU A 109 3.31 -8.24 1.01
C LEU A 109 4.27 -8.12 -0.18
N ALA A 110 4.85 -6.95 -0.43
CA ALA A 110 5.76 -6.72 -1.54
C ALA A 110 7.07 -7.53 -1.46
N LEU A 111 7.44 -8.04 -0.27
CA LEU A 111 8.62 -8.89 -0.08
C LEU A 111 8.55 -10.23 -0.85
N SER A 112 7.34 -10.73 -1.12
CA SER A 112 7.09 -11.97 -1.84
C SER A 112 6.24 -11.72 -3.10
N PRO A 113 6.18 -12.67 -4.05
CA PRO A 113 5.21 -12.60 -5.14
C PRO A 113 3.79 -12.43 -4.58
N VAL A 114 3.03 -11.48 -5.13
CA VAL A 114 1.66 -11.17 -4.70
C VAL A 114 0.68 -11.87 -5.62
N ASP A 115 -0.19 -12.70 -5.06
CA ASP A 115 -1.24 -13.40 -5.82
C ASP A 115 -2.45 -12.48 -6.05
N LEU A 116 -2.65 -12.06 -7.30
CA LEU A 116 -3.80 -11.24 -7.69
C LEU A 116 -5.09 -12.04 -7.95
N GLU A 117 -5.05 -13.38 -7.90
CA GLU A 117 -6.29 -14.19 -7.92
C GLU A 117 -7.03 -14.12 -6.58
N SER A 118 -6.32 -13.78 -5.50
CA SER A 118 -6.93 -13.51 -4.19
C SER A 118 -7.74 -12.20 -4.16
N VAL A 119 -7.49 -11.29 -5.12
CA VAL A 119 -8.25 -10.03 -5.27
C VAL A 119 -9.65 -10.36 -5.75
N SER A 120 -10.62 -10.24 -4.85
CA SER A 120 -11.98 -10.75 -5.06
C SER A 120 -13.01 -10.02 -4.20
N GLY A 121 -14.29 -10.35 -4.41
CA GLY A 121 -15.41 -9.70 -3.70
C GLY A 121 -15.87 -8.41 -4.38
N ALA A 122 -17.18 -8.18 -4.40
CA ALA A 122 -17.74 -7.00 -5.04
C ALA A 122 -17.41 -5.73 -4.24
N VAL A 123 -16.94 -4.69 -4.93
CA VAL A 123 -16.80 -3.35 -4.34
C VAL A 123 -18.18 -2.70 -4.38
N THR A 124 -18.78 -2.48 -3.21
CA THR A 124 -20.17 -2.01 -3.10
C THR A 124 -20.29 -0.58 -2.57
N ASN A 125 -19.26 -0.07 -1.89
CA ASN A 125 -19.22 1.30 -1.42
C ASN A 125 -19.01 2.25 -2.63
N PRO A 126 -19.85 3.27 -2.85
CA PRO A 126 -19.72 4.18 -3.99
C PRO A 126 -18.38 4.90 -4.10
N ALA A 127 -17.78 5.32 -2.98
CA ALA A 127 -16.48 5.98 -2.99
C ALA A 127 -15.36 5.02 -3.40
N ASP A 128 -15.44 3.77 -2.92
CA ASP A 128 -14.48 2.72 -3.30
C ASP A 128 -14.63 2.32 -4.78
N ILE A 129 -15.85 2.29 -5.33
CA ILE A 129 -16.10 2.03 -6.76
C ILE A 129 -15.42 3.11 -7.61
N GLU A 130 -15.63 4.39 -7.28
CA GLU A 130 -14.99 5.49 -7.99
C GLU A 130 -13.47 5.44 -7.85
N ALA A 131 -12.93 5.14 -6.66
CA ALA A 131 -11.50 4.97 -6.45
C ALA A 131 -10.92 3.80 -7.28
N ALA A 132 -11.63 2.69 -7.40
CA ALA A 132 -11.23 1.55 -8.23
C ALA A 132 -11.25 1.90 -9.73
N ARG A 133 -12.27 2.64 -10.20
CA ARG A 133 -12.34 3.16 -11.58
C ARG A 133 -11.21 4.14 -11.89
N ASP A 134 -10.93 5.06 -10.98
CA ASP A 134 -9.83 6.01 -11.11
C ASP A 134 -8.49 5.28 -11.21
N MET A 135 -8.27 4.25 -10.39
CA MET A 135 -7.06 3.44 -10.49
C MET A 135 -6.98 2.64 -11.79
N LEU A 136 -8.10 2.14 -12.32
CA LEU A 136 -8.12 1.47 -13.62
C LEU A 136 -7.75 2.44 -14.75
N ALA A 137 -8.30 3.65 -14.75
CA ALA A 137 -7.96 4.69 -15.71
C ALA A 137 -6.46 5.06 -15.62
N ARG A 138 -5.91 5.18 -14.41
CA ARG A 138 -4.49 5.46 -14.17
C ARG A 138 -3.57 4.35 -14.66
N GLU A 139 -3.91 3.08 -14.42
CA GLU A 139 -3.16 1.94 -14.96
C GLU A 139 -3.17 1.93 -16.49
N ASN A 140 -4.32 2.19 -17.10
CA ASN A 140 -4.43 2.25 -18.56
C ASN A 140 -3.61 3.41 -19.15
N ALA A 141 -3.65 4.60 -18.52
CA ALA A 141 -2.82 5.74 -18.92
C ALA A 141 -1.32 5.44 -18.72
N ALA A 142 -0.95 4.81 -17.60
CA ALA A 142 0.42 4.40 -17.33
C ALA A 142 0.92 3.40 -18.37
N TYR A 143 0.13 2.38 -18.69
CA TYR A 143 0.42 1.39 -19.72
C TYR A 143 0.66 2.04 -21.09
N TYR A 144 -0.13 3.06 -21.45
CA TYR A 144 0.05 3.82 -22.68
C TYR A 144 1.37 4.61 -22.68
N GLY A 145 1.63 5.42 -21.64
CA GLY A 145 2.86 6.22 -21.56
C GLY A 145 4.13 5.37 -21.50
N LEU A 146 4.07 4.20 -20.86
CA LEU A 146 5.13 3.18 -20.94
C LEU A 146 5.33 2.66 -22.37
N GLY A 147 4.25 2.50 -23.13
CA GLY A 147 4.29 2.20 -24.56
C GLY A 147 5.02 3.27 -25.38
N VAL A 148 4.79 4.55 -25.09
CA VAL A 148 5.52 5.66 -25.72
C VAL A 148 7.01 5.61 -25.34
N ALA A 149 7.34 5.40 -24.06
CA ALA A 149 8.73 5.31 -23.61
C ALA A 149 9.52 4.17 -24.27
N LEU A 150 8.88 3.05 -24.64
CA LEU A 150 9.53 1.92 -25.34
C LEU A 150 10.15 2.31 -26.69
N ALA A 151 9.59 3.30 -27.38
CA ALA A 151 10.09 3.79 -28.66
C ALA A 151 11.52 4.35 -28.53
N TYR A 152 11.81 4.97 -27.38
CA TYR A 152 13.08 5.66 -27.10
C TYR A 152 14.01 4.85 -26.18
N ALA A 153 13.53 3.78 -25.57
CA ALA A 153 14.26 2.99 -24.58
C ALA A 153 15.46 2.20 -25.16
N GLY A 154 16.56 2.12 -24.41
CA GLY A 154 17.65 1.16 -24.65
C GLY A 154 17.25 -0.28 -24.23
N PRO A 155 18.07 -1.30 -24.54
CA PRO A 155 17.73 -2.71 -24.29
C PRO A 155 17.32 -3.02 -22.84
N GLU A 156 18.08 -2.55 -21.85
CA GLU A 156 17.79 -2.79 -20.43
C GLU A 156 16.47 -2.14 -20.01
N LEU A 157 16.23 -0.90 -20.43
CA LEU A 157 14.99 -0.19 -20.13
C LEU A 157 13.79 -0.85 -20.83
N ARG A 158 13.95 -1.39 -22.04
CA ARG A 158 12.88 -2.14 -22.73
C ARG A 158 12.46 -3.37 -21.95
N THR A 159 13.41 -4.15 -21.44
CA THR A 159 13.10 -5.31 -20.58
C THR A 159 12.33 -4.90 -19.33
N ARG A 160 12.78 -3.83 -18.66
CA ARG A 160 12.08 -3.30 -17.48
C ARG A 160 10.67 -2.82 -17.80
N ILE A 161 10.50 -2.02 -18.86
CA ILE A 161 9.17 -1.54 -19.27
C ILE A 161 8.25 -2.73 -19.63
N GLY A 162 8.78 -3.78 -20.27
CA GLY A 162 8.02 -5.00 -20.57
C GLY A 162 7.40 -5.63 -19.32
N ALA A 163 8.24 -5.91 -18.31
CA ALA A 163 7.78 -6.48 -17.04
C ALA A 163 6.76 -5.59 -16.32
N VAL A 164 7.00 -4.28 -16.31
CA VAL A 164 6.10 -3.30 -15.70
C VAL A 164 4.74 -3.25 -16.40
N ARG A 165 4.73 -3.31 -17.73
CA ARG A 165 3.50 -3.30 -18.53
C ARG A 165 2.69 -4.57 -18.32
N GLU A 166 3.33 -5.72 -18.19
CA GLU A 166 2.67 -6.99 -17.85
C GLU A 166 2.00 -6.91 -16.47
N ALA A 167 2.73 -6.48 -15.45
CA ALA A 167 2.17 -6.31 -14.10
C ALA A 167 1.03 -5.29 -14.05
N SER A 168 1.10 -4.21 -14.85
CA SER A 168 0.02 -3.23 -14.99
C SER A 168 -1.24 -3.86 -15.61
N GLN A 169 -1.09 -4.70 -16.63
CA GLN A 169 -2.23 -5.43 -17.21
C GLN A 169 -2.86 -6.41 -16.21
N GLU A 170 -2.07 -7.11 -15.41
CA GLU A 170 -2.61 -7.99 -14.37
C GLU A 170 -3.44 -7.22 -13.33
N ARG A 171 -2.96 -6.04 -12.89
CA ARG A 171 -3.73 -5.15 -12.00
C ARG A 171 -5.00 -4.61 -12.68
N SER A 172 -4.92 -4.16 -13.94
CA SER A 172 -6.10 -3.71 -14.69
C SER A 172 -7.13 -4.83 -14.86
N ALA A 173 -6.68 -6.07 -15.11
CA ALA A 173 -7.57 -7.22 -15.21
C ALA A 173 -8.23 -7.55 -13.86
N ALA A 174 -7.49 -7.49 -12.76
CA ALA A 174 -8.04 -7.66 -11.42
C ALA A 174 -9.07 -6.57 -11.08
N LEU A 175 -8.77 -5.30 -11.36
CA LEU A 175 -9.68 -4.18 -11.19
C LEU A 175 -10.96 -4.35 -12.00
N ALA A 176 -10.86 -4.68 -13.30
CA ALA A 176 -12.01 -4.86 -14.17
C ALA A 176 -12.97 -5.95 -13.66
N ARG A 177 -12.45 -7.00 -13.02
CA ARG A 177 -13.27 -8.03 -12.35
C ARG A 177 -14.04 -7.48 -11.15
N LEU A 178 -13.46 -6.54 -10.41
CA LEU A 178 -14.05 -5.97 -9.19
C LEU A 178 -15.14 -4.93 -9.46
N VAL A 179 -14.90 -4.03 -10.42
CA VAL A 179 -15.84 -2.94 -10.72
C VAL A 179 -17.03 -3.42 -11.56
N GLY A 180 -16.85 -4.48 -12.36
CA GLY A 180 -17.88 -5.01 -13.26
C GLY A 180 -18.41 -3.97 -14.26
N PRO A 181 -19.25 -4.36 -15.24
CA PRO A 181 -20.00 -3.38 -16.00
C PRO A 181 -20.99 -2.67 -15.07
N ALA A 182 -21.00 -1.34 -15.08
CA ALA A 182 -22.09 -0.58 -14.48
C ALA A 182 -23.42 -1.07 -15.04
N ASP A 183 -24.43 -1.26 -14.19
CA ASP A 183 -25.75 -1.80 -14.58
C ASP A 183 -26.25 -1.23 -15.93
N GLY A 184 -26.18 -2.07 -16.98
CA GLY A 184 -26.79 -1.81 -18.28
C GLY A 184 -26.04 -0.88 -19.26
N ALA A 185 -24.83 -0.43 -18.96
CA ALA A 185 -24.01 0.35 -19.90
C ALA A 185 -22.62 -0.27 -20.08
N ALA A 186 -22.08 -0.21 -21.30
CA ALA A 186 -20.64 -0.38 -21.48
C ALA A 186 -19.96 0.74 -20.70
N ASP A 187 -19.40 0.42 -19.53
CA ASP A 187 -18.69 1.39 -18.71
C ASP A 187 -17.42 1.77 -19.47
N GLU A 188 -17.40 2.97 -20.07
CA GLU A 188 -16.26 3.49 -20.83
C GLU A 188 -14.97 3.48 -20.00
N ALA A 189 -15.08 3.56 -18.66
CA ALA A 189 -13.92 3.47 -17.77
C ALA A 189 -13.23 2.09 -17.80
N LEU A 190 -13.93 1.04 -18.23
CA LEU A 190 -13.38 -0.32 -18.39
C LEU A 190 -12.57 -0.48 -19.67
N VAL A 191 -12.79 0.40 -20.66
CA VAL A 191 -12.14 0.30 -21.97
C VAL A 191 -11.03 1.35 -22.06
N PRO A 192 -9.76 0.95 -22.25
CA PRO A 192 -8.68 1.90 -22.44
C PRO A 192 -8.98 2.84 -23.63
N ALA A 193 -8.74 4.14 -23.44
CA ALA A 193 -8.84 5.11 -24.52
C ALA A 193 -7.82 4.83 -25.64
N ALA A 194 -8.13 5.28 -26.86
CA ALA A 194 -7.24 5.13 -28.02
C ALA A 194 -5.92 5.93 -27.90
N GLY A 195 -5.91 6.97 -27.05
CA GLY A 195 -4.74 7.79 -26.76
C GLY A 195 -4.94 8.55 -25.45
N TYR A 196 -3.82 9.02 -24.89
CA TYR A 196 -3.78 9.78 -23.63
C TYR A 196 -2.89 10.99 -23.80
N ASP A 197 -3.31 12.12 -23.22
CA ASP A 197 -2.47 13.29 -23.09
C ASP A 197 -1.51 13.13 -21.89
N PHE A 198 -0.30 13.69 -22.02
CA PHE A 198 0.61 13.78 -20.89
C PHE A 198 0.09 14.82 -19.90
N ALA A 199 -0.23 14.37 -18.68
CA ALA A 199 -0.60 15.25 -17.59
C ALA A 199 0.56 16.19 -17.20
N GLU A 200 0.24 17.26 -16.47
CA GLU A 200 1.23 18.19 -15.94
C GLU A 200 2.32 17.45 -15.16
N GLY A 201 3.59 17.80 -15.40
CA GLY A 201 4.76 17.13 -14.81
C GLY A 201 5.29 15.94 -15.61
N TYR A 202 4.60 15.52 -16.68
CA TYR A 202 5.11 14.56 -17.64
C TYR A 202 5.42 15.23 -18.99
N THR A 203 6.35 14.67 -19.73
CA THR A 203 6.72 15.13 -21.07
C THR A 203 7.00 13.92 -21.94
N GLU A 204 6.58 13.99 -23.20
CA GLU A 204 6.93 12.97 -24.18
C GLU A 204 8.46 12.91 -24.34
N PRO A 205 9.10 11.74 -24.20
CA PRO A 205 10.54 11.64 -24.26
C PRO A 205 11.02 11.79 -25.70
N ALA A 206 12.12 12.51 -25.91
CA ALA A 206 12.78 12.63 -27.21
C ALA A 206 14.02 11.72 -27.34
N ASN A 207 14.47 11.12 -26.24
CA ASN A 207 15.67 10.29 -26.18
C ASN A 207 15.60 9.26 -25.03
N ALA A 208 16.63 8.41 -24.94
CA ALA A 208 16.67 7.31 -23.97
C ALA A 208 16.75 7.77 -22.50
N GLU A 209 17.41 8.90 -22.23
CA GLU A 209 17.54 9.45 -20.87
C GLU A 209 16.19 9.97 -20.38
N GLU A 210 15.50 10.75 -21.23
CA GLU A 210 14.16 11.25 -20.94
C GLU A 210 13.15 10.10 -20.79
N ALA A 211 13.26 9.04 -21.59
CA ALA A 211 12.42 7.85 -21.44
C ALA A 211 12.63 7.15 -20.09
N ALA A 212 13.89 7.03 -19.64
CA ALA A 212 14.20 6.46 -18.33
C ALA A 212 13.62 7.32 -17.19
N GLN A 213 13.71 8.64 -17.31
CA GLN A 213 13.15 9.57 -16.32
C GLN A 213 11.62 9.52 -16.31
N LEU A 214 10.97 9.48 -17.49
CA LEU A 214 9.52 9.33 -17.60
C LEU A 214 9.03 8.06 -16.90
N VAL A 215 9.64 6.91 -17.23
CA VAL A 215 9.29 5.61 -16.61
C VAL A 215 9.46 5.66 -15.09
N LYS A 216 10.57 6.22 -14.60
CA LYS A 216 10.82 6.35 -13.16
C LYS A 216 9.75 7.20 -12.48
N THR A 217 9.41 8.35 -13.04
CA THR A 217 8.40 9.26 -12.47
C THR A 217 7.01 8.59 -12.48
N MET A 218 6.59 8.04 -13.62
CA MET A 218 5.28 7.38 -13.75
C MET A 218 5.12 6.23 -12.75
N LEU A 219 6.15 5.39 -12.58
CA LEU A 219 6.09 4.29 -11.63
C LEU A 219 6.05 4.78 -10.18
N SER A 220 6.87 5.78 -9.84
CA SER A 220 6.85 6.36 -8.50
C SER A 220 5.47 6.93 -8.16
N ASP A 221 4.83 7.62 -9.10
CA ASP A 221 3.53 8.22 -8.87
C ASP A 221 2.41 7.17 -8.84
N LEU A 222 2.46 6.17 -9.71
CA LEU A 222 1.48 5.06 -9.69
C LEU A 222 1.52 4.31 -8.35
N ILE A 223 2.72 4.01 -7.81
CA ILE A 223 2.88 3.38 -6.49
C ILE A 223 2.31 4.26 -5.37
N LYS A 224 2.56 5.59 -5.41
CA LYS A 224 1.99 6.52 -4.43
C LYS A 224 0.46 6.54 -4.49
N GLN A 225 -0.11 6.57 -5.70
CA GLN A 225 -1.56 6.56 -5.87
C GLN A 225 -2.19 5.27 -5.35
N TRP A 226 -1.57 4.12 -5.62
CA TRP A 226 -2.02 2.85 -5.04
C TRP A 226 -2.01 2.83 -3.52
N ARG A 227 -0.92 3.29 -2.90
CA ARG A 227 -0.82 3.41 -1.43
C ARG A 227 -1.90 4.34 -0.88
N TYR A 228 -2.11 5.49 -1.52
CA TYR A 228 -3.15 6.43 -1.15
C TYR A 228 -4.54 5.80 -1.24
N THR A 229 -4.86 5.13 -2.34
CA THR A 229 -6.15 4.44 -2.54
C THR A 229 -6.39 3.36 -1.48
N ALA A 230 -5.36 2.59 -1.12
CA ALA A 230 -5.46 1.60 -0.06
C ALA A 230 -5.73 2.24 1.31
N ALA A 231 -5.04 3.34 1.64
CA ALA A 231 -5.20 4.04 2.92
C ALA A 231 -6.57 4.74 3.07
N HIS A 232 -7.20 5.12 1.96
CA HIS A 232 -8.49 5.83 1.94
C HIS A 232 -9.67 4.92 1.59
N ALA A 233 -9.47 3.60 1.55
CA ALA A 233 -10.54 2.65 1.32
C ALA A 233 -11.55 2.66 2.49
N GLU A 234 -12.83 2.80 2.15
CA GLU A 234 -13.93 2.89 3.11
C GLU A 234 -14.45 1.52 3.55
N SER A 235 -14.43 0.52 2.66
CA SER A 235 -14.82 -0.85 2.99
C SER A 235 -13.64 -1.76 3.26
N THR A 236 -13.82 -2.68 4.22
CA THR A 236 -12.86 -3.73 4.59
C THR A 236 -12.40 -4.53 3.37
N THR A 237 -13.34 -4.96 2.52
CA THR A 237 -13.06 -5.75 1.31
C THR A 237 -12.23 -4.96 0.30
N TRP A 238 -12.59 -3.70 0.03
CA TRP A 238 -11.80 -2.89 -0.89
C TRP A 238 -10.42 -2.57 -0.34
N ARG A 239 -10.30 -2.28 0.96
CA ARG A 239 -9.02 -2.03 1.62
C ARG A 239 -8.06 -3.21 1.47
N GLU A 240 -8.54 -4.42 1.70
CA GLU A 240 -7.73 -5.63 1.50
C GLU A 240 -7.24 -5.75 0.05
N ASN A 241 -8.17 -5.63 -0.91
CA ASN A 241 -7.85 -5.71 -2.33
C ASN A 241 -6.86 -4.61 -2.78
N ALA A 242 -7.08 -3.37 -2.35
CA ALA A 242 -6.24 -2.24 -2.68
C ALA A 242 -4.82 -2.38 -2.08
N ILE A 243 -4.69 -2.95 -0.87
CA ILE A 243 -3.37 -3.27 -0.30
C ILE A 243 -2.62 -4.29 -1.16
N ARG A 244 -3.29 -5.36 -1.61
CA ARG A 244 -2.68 -6.38 -2.50
C ARG A 244 -2.25 -5.78 -3.84
N LEU A 245 -3.12 -4.97 -4.46
CA LEU A 245 -2.83 -4.28 -5.72
C LEU A 245 -1.65 -3.30 -5.57
N ALA A 246 -1.60 -2.57 -4.45
CA ALA A 246 -0.50 -1.66 -4.13
C ALA A 246 0.83 -2.40 -3.90
N ALA A 247 0.80 -3.53 -3.17
CA ALA A 247 1.97 -4.36 -2.95
C ALA A 247 2.51 -4.94 -4.27
N HIS A 248 1.60 -5.37 -5.15
CA HIS A 248 1.95 -5.84 -6.49
C HIS A 248 2.62 -4.73 -7.33
N ALA A 249 2.07 -3.51 -7.32
CA ALA A 249 2.66 -2.36 -7.99
C ALA A 249 4.05 -2.00 -7.44
N GLN A 250 4.24 -2.05 -6.13
CA GLN A 250 5.51 -1.72 -5.47
C GLN A 250 6.64 -2.72 -5.76
N ARG A 251 6.29 -3.99 -5.92
CA ARG A 251 7.27 -5.06 -6.18
C ARG A 251 7.89 -4.98 -7.59
N THR A 252 7.16 -4.39 -8.54
CA THR A 252 7.49 -4.41 -9.97
C THR A 252 8.44 -3.28 -10.37
#